data_AF-A0A9E7FYM1-F1
#
_entry.id   AF-A0A9E7FYM1-F1
#
_cell.length_a   1.000
_cell.length_b   1.000
_cell.length_c   1.000
_cell.angle_alpha   90.00
_cell.angle_beta   90.00
_cell.angle_gamma   90.00
#
_symmetry.space_group_name_H-M   'P 1'
#
loop_
_entity.id
_entity.type
_entity.pdbx_description
1 polymer ?
#
loop_
_entity_poly.entity_id
_entity_poly.type
_entity_poly.pdbx_seq_one_letter_code
_entity_poly.pdbx_strand_id
1 'polypeptide(L)' 'MNPFPCYEVEFMARVATGAIGGKECSSYEMANHLQAEIGTRLGFQCTSLTRKDKYLLLAGNEGTI' A
#
# COMPACT_ATOMS: atom_id res chain seq x y z
N MET A 1 -29.93 0.78 -17.34
CA MET A 1 -29.30 0.02 -16.25
C MET A 1 -28.65 1.05 -15.33
N ASN A 2 -29.17 1.28 -14.13
CA ASN A 2 -28.65 2.29 -13.21
C ASN A 2 -27.80 1.58 -12.15
N PRO A 3 -26.48 1.51 -12.28
CA PRO A 3 -25.64 0.82 -11.31
C PRO A 3 -25.70 1.57 -9.98
N PHE A 4 -25.99 0.84 -8.90
CA PHE A 4 -25.81 1.33 -7.54
C PHE A 4 -24.39 0.97 -7.09
N PRO A 5 -23.64 1.89 -6.46
CA PRO A 5 -22.35 1.56 -5.89
C PRO A 5 -22.53 0.60 -4.71
N CYS A 6 -21.87 -0.56 -4.79
CA CYS A 6 -21.73 -1.50 -3.69
C CYS A 6 -20.25 -1.54 -3.29
N TYR A 7 -19.98 -1.61 -1.99
CA TYR A 7 -18.64 -1.73 -1.45
C TYR A 7 -18.55 -2.95 -0.55
N GLU A 8 -17.42 -3.62 -0.57
CA GLU A 8 -17.05 -4.67 0.36
C GLU A 8 -15.92 -4.15 1.25
N VAL A 9 -16.01 -4.42 2.55
CA VAL A 9 -15.04 -3.95 3.54
C VAL A 9 -14.54 -5.14 4.33
N GLU A 10 -13.23 -5.31 4.36
CA GLU A 10 -12.54 -6.30 5.18
C GLU A 10 -11.69 -5.60 6.25
N PHE A 11 -11.86 -5.98 7.51
CA PHE A 11 -11.04 -5.49 8.61
C PHE A 11 -9.90 -6.46 8.88
N MET A 12 -8.67 -5.98 8.71
CA MET A 12 -7.47 -6.73 9.07
C MET A 12 -7.29 -6.82 10.59
N ALA A 13 -6.53 -7.83 11.03
CA ALA A 13 -6.01 -7.86 12.40
C ALA A 13 -5.13 -6.62 12.64
N ARG A 14 -5.05 -6.18 13.90
CA ARG A 14 -4.15 -5.08 14.27
C ARG A 14 -2.70 -5.49 13.99
N VAL A 15 -1.96 -4.61 13.33
CA VAL A 15 -0.53 -4.79 13.06
C VAL A 15 0.26 -3.97 14.07
N ALA A 16 1.29 -4.57 14.65
CA ALA A 16 2.20 -3.85 15.54
C ALA A 16 3.04 -2.85 14.74
N THR A 17 2.91 -1.56 15.04
CA THR A 17 3.60 -0.51 14.29
C THR A 17 4.95 -0.08 14.89
N GLY A 18 5.52 -0.87 15.80
CA GLY A 18 6.85 -0.63 16.37
C GLY A 18 7.93 -1.62 15.91
N ALA A 19 7.52 -2.81 15.46
CA ALA A 19 8.43 -3.88 15.11
C ALA A 19 7.76 -4.90 14.18
N ILE A 20 8.55 -5.46 13.26
CA ILE A 20 8.14 -6.60 12.43
C ILE A 20 8.87 -7.83 12.96
N GLY A 21 8.13 -8.86 13.35
CA GLY A 21 8.72 -10.11 13.87
C GLY A 21 9.60 -9.92 15.11
N GLY A 22 9.29 -8.92 15.95
CA GLY A 22 10.06 -8.62 17.17
C GLY A 22 11.33 -7.80 16.94
N LYS A 23 11.59 -7.32 15.71
CA LYS A 23 12.70 -6.41 15.41
C LYS A 23 12.18 -5.02 15.10
N GLU A 24 12.78 -4.01 15.70
CA GLU A 24 12.57 -2.62 15.31
C GLU A 24 12.86 -2.46 13.82
N CYS A 25 12.06 -1.64 13.16
CA CYS A 25 12.16 -1.41 11.73
C CYS A 25 11.86 0.06 11.43
N SER A 26 12.42 0.55 10.35
CA SER A 26 12.15 1.90 9.86
C SER A 26 10.67 2.05 9.45
N SER A 27 10.18 3.29 9.45
CA SER A 27 8.85 3.61 8.94
C SER A 27 8.65 3.16 7.48
N TYR A 28 9.71 3.17 6.67
CA TYR A 28 9.69 2.69 5.29
C TYR A 28 9.49 1.18 5.20
N GLU A 29 10.22 0.39 5.99
CA GLU A 29 10.07 -1.06 6.04
C GLU A 29 8.67 -1.45 6.52
N MET A 30 8.17 -0.74 7.53
CA MET A 30 6.81 -0.93 8.03
C MET A 30 5.74 -0.62 6.99
N ALA A 31 5.89 0.48 6.26
CA ALA A 31 4.96 0.84 5.18
C ALA A 31 4.97 -0.23 4.08
N ASN A 32 6.14 -0.71 3.68
CA ASN A 32 6.26 -1.76 2.66
C ASN A 32 5.62 -3.08 3.13
N HIS A 33 5.82 -3.47 4.39
CA HIS A 33 5.21 -4.65 4.99
C HIS A 33 3.68 -4.57 4.99
N LEU A 34 3.11 -3.46 5.49
CA LEU A 34 1.66 -3.23 5.50
C LEU A 34 1.06 -3.24 4.09
N GLN A 35 1.71 -2.60 3.13
CA GLN A 35 1.27 -2.61 1.73
C GLN A 35 1.25 -4.01 1.15
N ALA A 36 2.23 -4.86 1.47
CA ALA A 36 2.29 -6.24 1.02
C ALA A 36 1.16 -7.10 1.64
N GLU A 37 0.85 -6.91 2.93
CA GLU A 37 -0.27 -7.60 3.57
C GLU A 37 -1.63 -7.19 2.99
N ILE A 38 -1.82 -5.89 2.75
CA ILE A 38 -3.04 -5.36 2.13
C ILE A 38 -3.17 -5.90 0.70
N GLY A 39 -2.09 -5.83 -0.08
CA GLY A 39 -2.06 -6.36 -1.44
C GLY A 39 -2.43 -7.84 -1.48
N THR A 40 -1.81 -8.66 -0.63
CA THR A 40 -2.08 -10.09 -0.57
C THR A 40 -3.56 -10.40 -0.31
N ARG A 41 -4.20 -9.70 0.64
CA ARG A 41 -5.63 -9.91 0.95
C ARG A 41 -6.56 -9.49 -0.19
N LEU A 42 -6.24 -8.37 -0.84
CA LEU A 42 -7.04 -7.83 -1.92
C LEU A 42 -6.72 -8.48 -3.29
N GLY A 43 -5.77 -9.42 -3.36
CA GLY A 43 -5.35 -10.06 -4.62
C GLY A 43 -4.46 -9.18 -5.51
N PHE A 44 -3.82 -8.16 -4.95
CA PHE A 44 -2.89 -7.26 -5.64
C PHE A 44 -1.43 -7.54 -5.25
N GLN A 45 -0.51 -7.05 -6.08
CA GLN A 45 0.92 -7.08 -5.81
C GLN A 45 1.46 -5.65 -5.67
N CYS A 46 2.39 -5.46 -4.74
CA CYS A 46 3.10 -4.18 -4.62
C CYS A 46 3.92 -3.91 -5.88
N THR A 47 3.82 -2.69 -6.39
CA THR A 47 4.67 -2.26 -7.51
C THR A 47 6.10 -2.05 -7.03
N SER A 48 7.10 -2.34 -7.86
CA SER A 48 8.50 -1.98 -7.62
C SER A 48 8.85 -0.55 -8.07
N LEU A 49 7.82 0.28 -8.34
CA LEU A 49 7.98 1.63 -8.84
C LEU A 49 8.55 2.55 -7.75
N THR A 50 9.59 3.30 -8.10
CA THR A 50 10.10 4.36 -7.24
C THR A 50 9.07 5.48 -7.12
N ARG A 51 9.30 6.41 -6.19
CA ARG A 51 8.49 7.63 -6.10
C ARG A 51 8.41 8.33 -7.47
N LYS A 52 9.56 8.54 -8.13
CA LYS A 52 9.65 9.18 -9.45
C LYS A 52 8.80 8.44 -10.48
N ASP A 53 8.93 7.11 -10.56
CA ASP A 53 8.19 6.31 -11.54
C ASP A 53 6.67 6.40 -11.33
N LYS A 54 6.22 6.41 -10.07
CA LYS A 54 4.80 6.56 -9.73
C LYS A 54 4.25 7.92 -10.18
N TYR A 55 4.96 9.01 -9.91
CA TYR A 55 4.51 10.33 -10.34
C TYR A 55 4.53 10.48 -11.86
N LEU A 56 5.50 9.87 -12.54
CA LEU A 56 5.57 9.91 -13.99
C LEU A 56 4.37 9.17 -14.61
N LEU A 57 4.05 7.99 -14.06
CA LEU A 57 2.93 7.16 -14.53
C LEU A 57 1.56 7.79 -14.23
N LEU A 58 1.36 8.33 -13.03
CA LEU A 58 0.04 8.77 -12.56
C LEU A 58 -0.25 10.25 -12.86
N ALA A 59 0.78 11.09 -12.85
CA ALA A 59 0.64 12.55 -12.91
C ALA A 59 1.45 13.20 -14.05
N GLY A 60 2.23 12.43 -14.81
CA GLY A 60 3.03 12.93 -15.93
C GLY A 60 4.18 13.87 -15.52
N ASN A 61 4.62 13.83 -14.25
CA ASN A 61 5.73 14.64 -13.74
C ASN A 61 6.64 13.84 -12.80
N GLU A 62 7.79 14.38 -12.40
CA GLU A 62 8.75 13.63 -11.55
C GLU A 62 8.45 13.68 -10.04
N GLY A 63 7.28 14.19 -9.65
CA GLY A 63 6.95 14.41 -8.24
C GLY A 63 7.71 15.59 -7.63
N THR A 64 8.07 16.57 -8.46
CA THR A 64 8.56 17.88 -8.05
C THR A 64 7.37 18.71 -7.55
N ILE A 65 7.49 19.27 -6.34
CA ILE A 65 6.54 20.24 -5.78
C ILE A 65 6.95 21.63 -6.24
#